data_AF-A0A7H8T4N6-F1
#
_entry.id   AF-A0A7H8T4N6-F1
#
_cell.length_a   1.000
_cell.length_b   1.000
_cell.length_c   1.000
_cell.angle_alpha   90.00
_cell.angle_beta   90.00
_cell.angle_gamma   90.00
#
_symmetry.space_group_name_H-M   'P 1'
#
loop_
_entity.id
_entity.type
_entity.pdbx_description
1 polymer ?
#
loop_
_entity_poly.entity_id
_entity_poly.type
_entity_poly.pdbx_seq_one_letter_code
_entity_poly.pdbx_strand_id
1 'polypeptide(L)'
;MDSQTSQSSQAPQPPHSPHTFQVDLRGLVDLLSHHLYSSPKVYLRELLQNAVDAVTARRAEEPGAPAVVRLYAESGELRVEDSGIGLTEADVHDLLATIGRSSKRAEGLQEARSDFLGQFGIGLLACFVVAERIRVVSRSSRTPDAPPVEWTAADDGSYTVRTLPDDARPEPGTTVHLVARAGAAEWLAEDRVLALARDFGSLLPYDVRVGGEAVTDLPAPWDRSYPSPANRRVALARHCQDLFGFTPLDSIELNVPLAGIRGVAYVLPAAVSPARRAGHRVHLKGMLLTERAEQLLPDWAFFVRCVLDTDSLRPTASREALYEDETLAAVRDALGERIRSWLTGLAAGDPQRLAAFLSVHHLGVKSLARHDREMLRTMLPWLPFETSDGRLSLEEFAQRHAVVHFTRTVEEYRQVAPIASAQGVGVINGGYTYDSELIEALPSVRPGTVVAELDADTVTAHLDAVDPAEELALSGFLAAARAKLDPLGCDVVLRAFHPLSVPALHLDDRSARHEQARAEAQEQADDLWAGILGSLRGSAPRARLVLNHLNPLIRRIASLGDAELIGTATESLYGQALLMAQRPLRPADSALLNRAFIGLLEWATNGEEGR
;
A
#
# COMPACT_ATOMS: atom_id res chain seq x y z
N MET A 1 80.04 -15.28 47.32
CA MET A 1 79.47 -14.48 48.42
C MET A 1 78.18 -13.87 47.90
N ASP A 2 77.09 -14.51 48.30
CA ASP A 2 75.68 -14.11 48.36
C ASP A 2 75.18 -12.92 47.56
N SER A 3 74.21 -13.20 46.67
CA SER A 3 73.11 -12.29 46.38
C SER A 3 71.86 -13.11 46.09
N GLN A 4 70.93 -13.03 47.03
CA GLN A 4 69.65 -13.75 47.10
C GLN A 4 68.75 -13.39 45.91
N THR A 5 68.26 -14.41 45.21
CA THR A 5 67.12 -14.29 44.28
C THR A 5 65.87 -14.75 45.02
N SER A 6 65.03 -13.80 45.40
CA SER A 6 63.72 -14.05 46.00
C SER A 6 62.77 -14.66 44.96
N GLN A 7 62.58 -15.98 44.98
CA GLN A 7 61.48 -16.63 44.28
C GLN A 7 60.18 -16.35 45.04
N SER A 8 59.36 -15.45 44.50
CA SER A 8 57.97 -15.28 44.91
C SER A 8 57.17 -16.47 44.39
N SER A 9 56.66 -17.28 45.31
CA SER A 9 55.79 -18.42 45.04
C SER A 9 54.45 -17.91 44.50
N GLN A 10 54.19 -18.08 43.19
CA GLN A 10 52.84 -17.90 42.65
C GLN A 10 51.97 -19.06 43.17
N ALA A 11 50.96 -18.73 43.96
CA ALA A 11 49.90 -19.65 44.33
C ALA A 11 49.13 -20.10 43.06
N PRO A 12 48.73 -21.37 42.94
CA PRO A 12 47.95 -21.83 41.80
C PRO A 12 46.60 -21.11 41.78
N GLN A 13 46.30 -20.41 40.68
CA GLN A 13 44.96 -19.89 40.42
C GLN A 13 43.96 -21.06 40.36
N PRO A 14 42.78 -20.96 40.99
CA PRO A 14 41.77 -22.00 40.90
C PRO A 14 41.34 -22.17 39.42
N PRO A 15 41.02 -23.41 38.98
CA PRO A 15 40.58 -23.63 37.61
C PRO A 15 39.30 -22.83 37.35
N HIS A 16 39.36 -21.90 36.40
CA HIS A 16 38.17 -21.26 35.84
C HIS A 16 37.31 -22.35 35.19
N SER A 17 36.28 -22.78 35.89
CA SER A 17 35.30 -23.71 35.33
C SER A 17 34.49 -22.94 34.29
N PRO A 18 34.48 -23.35 33.00
CA PRO A 18 33.65 -22.69 32.01
C PRO A 18 32.18 -22.87 32.40
N HIS A 19 31.51 -21.76 32.72
CA HIS A 19 30.07 -21.74 32.95
C HIS A 19 29.37 -21.56 31.61
N THR A 20 28.48 -22.47 31.26
CA THR A 20 27.59 -22.33 30.10
C THR A 20 26.38 -21.49 30.47
N PHE A 21 25.91 -20.67 29.52
CA PHE A 21 24.63 -19.96 29.68
C PHE A 21 23.51 -20.98 29.89
N GLN A 22 22.77 -20.84 30.99
CA GLN A 22 21.55 -21.59 31.24
C GLN A 22 20.37 -20.80 30.68
N VAL A 23 19.56 -21.43 29.84
CA VAL A 23 18.36 -20.82 29.23
C VAL A 23 17.14 -21.33 29.99
N ASP A 24 16.34 -20.40 30.55
CA ASP A 24 15.07 -20.74 31.18
C ASP A 24 14.00 -21.00 30.12
N LEU A 25 13.47 -22.23 30.11
CA LEU A 25 12.42 -22.67 29.20
C LEU A 25 11.11 -21.90 29.41
N ARG A 26 10.77 -21.56 30.66
CA ARG A 26 9.55 -20.80 30.95
C ARG A 26 9.64 -19.40 30.38
N GLY A 27 10.74 -18.70 30.66
CA GLY A 27 11.03 -17.39 30.06
C GLY A 27 11.09 -17.42 28.53
N LEU A 28 11.55 -18.52 27.92
CA LEU A 28 11.60 -18.69 26.47
C LEU A 28 10.22 -18.98 25.85
N VAL A 29 9.38 -19.79 26.49
CA VAL A 29 7.99 -20.02 26.09
C VAL A 29 7.17 -18.73 26.24
N ASP A 30 7.36 -17.98 27.33
CA ASP A 30 6.74 -16.66 27.50
C ASP A 30 7.22 -15.67 26.43
N LEU A 31 8.52 -15.64 26.11
CA LEU A 31 9.06 -14.77 25.07
C LEU A 31 8.58 -15.19 23.67
N LEU A 32 8.48 -16.49 23.38
CA LEU A 32 7.91 -17.00 22.13
C LEU A 32 6.44 -16.61 21.99
N SER A 33 5.67 -16.73 23.08
CA SER A 33 4.24 -16.44 23.13
C SER A 33 3.93 -14.94 23.02
N HIS A 34 4.80 -14.07 23.52
CA HIS A 34 4.56 -12.61 23.53
C HIS A 34 5.32 -11.83 22.45
N HIS A 35 6.41 -12.37 21.88
CA HIS A 35 7.28 -11.61 20.97
C HIS A 35 7.58 -12.28 19.61
N LEU A 36 7.37 -13.59 19.45
CA LEU A 36 7.68 -14.29 18.19
C LEU A 36 6.45 -14.82 17.44
N TYR A 37 5.37 -15.16 18.15
CA TYR A 37 4.12 -15.57 17.54
C TYR A 37 3.00 -14.59 17.90
N SER A 38 2.49 -13.87 16.92
CA SER A 38 1.43 -12.88 17.13
C SER A 38 0.05 -13.48 17.42
N SER A 39 -0.13 -14.80 17.26
CA SER A 39 -1.41 -15.48 17.42
C SER A 39 -1.28 -16.95 17.83
N PRO A 40 -2.17 -17.47 18.70
CA PRO A 40 -2.18 -18.88 19.07
C PRO A 40 -2.34 -19.85 17.90
N LYS A 41 -2.88 -19.42 16.76
CA LYS A 41 -3.11 -20.28 15.58
C LYS A 41 -1.84 -20.96 15.03
N VAL A 42 -0.66 -20.44 15.34
CA VAL A 42 0.61 -20.91 14.80
C VAL A 42 0.95 -22.35 15.23
N TYR A 43 0.41 -22.84 16.36
CA TYR A 43 0.67 -24.21 16.81
C TYR A 43 0.38 -25.25 15.71
N LEU A 44 -0.75 -25.08 14.99
CA LEU A 44 -1.17 -26.03 13.98
C LEU A 44 -0.33 -25.92 12.71
N ARG A 45 0.08 -24.70 12.34
CA ARG A 45 1.02 -24.46 11.24
C ARG A 45 2.32 -25.22 11.47
N GLU A 46 2.91 -25.10 12.67
CA GLU A 46 4.17 -25.76 12.99
C GLU A 46 4.04 -27.29 13.04
N LEU A 47 2.92 -27.84 13.56
CA LEU A 47 2.64 -29.27 13.52
C LEU A 47 2.52 -29.81 12.09
N LEU A 48 1.71 -29.17 11.25
CA LEU A 48 1.54 -29.55 9.85
C LEU A 48 2.86 -29.47 9.10
N GLN A 49 3.64 -28.42 9.36
CA GLN A 49 4.92 -28.23 8.72
C GLN A 49 5.93 -29.31 9.10
N ASN A 50 6.01 -29.67 10.38
CA ASN A 50 6.89 -30.76 10.83
C ASN A 50 6.48 -32.10 10.22
N ALA A 51 5.17 -32.38 10.15
CA ALA A 51 4.65 -33.58 9.52
C ALA A 51 4.99 -33.65 8.02
N VAL A 52 4.77 -32.55 7.28
CA VAL A 52 5.08 -32.44 5.85
C VAL A 52 6.59 -32.56 5.59
N ASP A 53 7.42 -31.90 6.40
CA ASP A 53 8.88 -32.02 6.30
C ASP A 53 9.33 -33.47 6.53
N ALA A 54 8.77 -34.16 7.53
CA ALA A 54 9.10 -35.55 7.84
C ALA A 54 8.68 -36.50 6.71
N VAL A 55 7.50 -36.29 6.12
CA VAL A 55 7.03 -37.03 4.95
C VAL A 55 7.91 -36.77 3.73
N THR A 56 8.30 -35.52 3.50
CA THR A 56 9.19 -35.13 2.41
C THR A 56 10.57 -35.78 2.57
N ALA A 57 11.14 -35.76 3.77
CA ALA A 57 12.40 -36.42 4.08
C ALA A 57 12.34 -37.92 3.79
N ARG A 58 11.27 -38.60 4.22
CA ARG A 58 11.10 -40.02 3.94
C ARG A 58 10.96 -40.29 2.45
N ARG A 59 10.19 -39.49 1.71
CA ARG A 59 10.02 -39.68 0.26
C ARG A 59 11.27 -39.38 -0.56
N ALA A 60 12.17 -38.54 -0.06
CA ALA A 60 13.46 -38.34 -0.68
C ALA A 60 14.35 -39.59 -0.59
N GLU A 61 14.28 -40.33 0.52
CA GLU A 61 15.01 -41.60 0.73
C GLU A 61 14.26 -42.80 0.10
N GLU A 62 12.93 -42.81 0.20
CA GLU A 62 12.00 -43.87 -0.20
C GLU A 62 10.85 -43.30 -1.05
N PRO A 63 11.00 -43.12 -2.37
CA PRO A 63 9.98 -42.47 -3.22
C PRO A 63 8.58 -43.11 -3.18
N GLY A 64 8.50 -44.42 -2.88
CA GLY A 64 7.25 -45.17 -2.75
C GLY A 64 6.59 -45.10 -1.36
N ALA A 65 7.19 -44.41 -0.39
CA ALA A 65 6.67 -44.35 0.96
C ALA A 65 5.30 -43.63 1.03
N PRO A 66 4.43 -44.03 1.99
CA PRO A 66 3.19 -43.30 2.26
C PRO A 66 3.48 -41.83 2.56
N ALA A 67 2.64 -40.92 2.02
CA ALA A 67 2.69 -39.49 2.33
C ALA A 67 1.35 -39.02 2.89
N VAL A 68 1.15 -39.36 4.15
CA VAL A 68 -0.12 -39.22 4.83
C VAL A 68 0.09 -38.43 6.11
N VAL A 69 -0.77 -37.43 6.33
CA VAL A 69 -0.89 -36.72 7.59
C VAL A 69 -2.35 -36.81 8.06
N ARG A 70 -2.55 -37.20 9.32
CA ARG A 70 -3.88 -37.35 9.94
C ARG A 70 -3.95 -36.58 11.23
N LEU A 71 -5.01 -35.79 11.39
CA LEU A 71 -5.28 -35.04 12.59
C LEU A 71 -6.59 -35.56 13.19
N TYR A 72 -6.58 -35.87 14.47
CA TYR A 72 -7.74 -36.30 15.23
C TYR A 72 -7.89 -35.35 16.41
N ALA A 73 -8.99 -34.60 16.40
CA ALA A 73 -9.28 -33.57 17.37
C ALA A 73 -10.46 -34.02 18.22
N GLU A 74 -10.29 -34.06 19.53
CA GLU A 74 -11.32 -34.37 20.52
C GLU A 74 -11.36 -33.26 21.58
N SER A 75 -12.36 -33.25 22.46
CA SER A 75 -12.53 -32.17 23.44
C SER A 75 -11.31 -32.01 24.37
N GLY A 76 -10.44 -31.05 24.05
CA GLY A 76 -9.21 -30.75 24.81
C GLY A 76 -8.00 -31.60 24.44
N GLU A 77 -8.08 -32.45 23.41
CA GLU A 77 -6.96 -33.27 22.94
C GLU A 77 -6.81 -33.20 21.42
N LEU A 78 -5.57 -33.16 20.94
CA LEU A 78 -5.25 -33.21 19.51
C LEU A 78 -4.16 -34.25 19.27
N ARG A 79 -4.39 -35.15 18.34
CA ARG A 79 -3.43 -36.14 17.85
C ARG A 79 -3.10 -35.85 16.39
N VAL A 80 -1.84 -35.60 16.08
CA VAL A 80 -1.33 -35.40 14.71
C VAL A 80 -0.39 -36.53 14.37
N GLU A 81 -0.66 -37.25 13.29
CA GLU A 81 0.11 -38.39 12.84
C GLU A 81 0.68 -38.13 11.46
N ASP A 82 1.94 -38.49 11.25
CA ASP A 82 2.58 -38.51 9.96
C ASP A 82 3.20 -39.87 9.66
N SER A 83 3.27 -40.21 8.38
CA SER A 83 3.98 -41.37 7.86
C SER A 83 5.44 -41.05 7.48
N GLY A 84 6.02 -40.02 8.07
CA GLY A 84 7.33 -39.49 7.72
C GLY A 84 8.51 -40.32 8.22
N ILE A 85 9.70 -39.71 8.20
CA ILE A 85 10.97 -40.40 8.46
C ILE A 85 11.07 -40.96 9.90
N GLY A 86 10.34 -40.36 10.84
CA GLY A 86 10.38 -40.70 12.27
C GLY A 86 11.68 -40.27 12.97
N LEU A 87 11.77 -40.56 14.26
CA LEU A 87 12.86 -40.18 15.14
C LEU A 87 13.42 -41.41 15.86
N THR A 88 14.74 -41.44 16.05
CA THR A 88 15.41 -42.33 17.00
C THR A 88 15.48 -41.68 18.39
N GLU A 89 15.88 -42.45 19.41
CA GLU A 89 16.12 -41.89 20.75
C GLU A 89 17.20 -40.80 20.74
N ALA A 90 18.26 -40.98 19.95
CA ALA A 90 19.29 -39.96 19.76
C ALA A 90 18.71 -38.69 19.12
N ASP A 91 17.89 -38.82 18.08
CA ASP A 91 17.22 -37.68 17.43
C ASP A 91 16.32 -36.92 18.41
N VAL A 92 15.63 -37.61 19.32
CA VAL A 92 14.81 -36.97 20.36
C VAL A 92 15.67 -36.07 21.26
N HIS A 93 16.83 -36.54 21.71
CA HIS A 93 17.74 -35.74 22.54
C HIS A 93 18.35 -34.56 21.77
N ASP A 94 18.66 -34.75 20.50
CA ASP A 94 19.29 -33.72 19.68
C ASP A 94 18.30 -32.64 19.20
N LEU A 95 17.05 -33.03 18.89
CA LEU A 95 16.05 -32.18 18.22
C LEU A 95 14.94 -31.66 19.12
N LEU A 96 14.53 -32.45 20.12
CA LEU A 96 13.43 -32.09 21.01
C LEU A 96 13.93 -31.59 22.36
N ALA A 97 15.05 -32.12 22.85
CA ALA A 97 15.60 -31.74 24.16
C ALA A 97 16.59 -30.57 24.13
N THR A 98 17.06 -30.16 22.95
CA THR A 98 18.03 -29.05 22.80
C THR A 98 17.44 -27.88 21.99
N ILE A 99 17.13 -26.77 22.66
CA ILE A 99 16.51 -25.61 22.03
C ILE A 99 17.42 -25.00 20.97
N GLY A 100 16.87 -24.83 19.77
CA GLY A 100 17.55 -24.21 18.66
C GLY A 100 18.56 -25.12 17.96
N ARG A 101 18.73 -26.40 18.33
CA ARG A 101 19.38 -27.40 17.46
C ARG A 101 18.31 -28.06 16.59
N SER A 102 18.29 -27.65 15.33
CA SER A 102 17.67 -28.44 14.27
C SER A 102 18.71 -29.44 13.76
N SER A 103 18.30 -30.63 13.31
CA SER A 103 19.14 -31.67 12.65
C SER A 103 19.89 -31.12 11.43
N LYS A 104 19.53 -29.89 11.03
CA LYS A 104 19.86 -29.18 9.80
C LYS A 104 21.05 -28.21 9.96
N ARG A 105 21.83 -28.32 11.05
CA ARG A 105 23.07 -27.52 11.28
C ARG A 105 24.38 -28.24 10.92
N ALA A 106 24.36 -29.53 10.61
CA ALA A 106 25.57 -30.26 10.23
C ALA A 106 25.91 -30.03 8.74
N GLU A 107 27.04 -29.34 8.53
CA GLU A 107 27.93 -29.30 7.36
C GLU A 107 27.33 -29.21 5.94
N GLY A 108 27.23 -27.98 5.43
CA GLY A 108 27.95 -27.62 4.20
C GLY A 108 27.36 -28.00 2.84
N LEU A 109 26.09 -27.72 2.53
CA LEU A 109 25.66 -27.39 1.16
C LEU A 109 24.38 -26.53 1.19
N GLN A 110 24.43 -25.36 0.55
CA GLN A 110 23.32 -24.41 0.48
C GLN A 110 22.11 -24.96 -0.32
N GLU A 111 22.31 -25.99 -1.15
CA GLU A 111 21.33 -26.54 -2.11
C GLU A 111 20.32 -27.52 -1.47
N ALA A 112 20.75 -28.38 -0.53
CA ALA A 112 19.86 -29.32 0.19
C ALA A 112 18.92 -28.64 1.21
N ARG A 113 19.12 -27.34 1.45
CA ARG A 113 18.28 -26.52 2.35
C ARG A 113 16.96 -26.11 1.73
N SER A 114 16.84 -26.21 0.40
CA SER A 114 15.69 -25.69 -0.35
C SER A 114 14.44 -26.53 -0.15
N ASP A 115 14.55 -27.84 0.10
CA ASP A 115 13.41 -28.77 0.12
C ASP A 115 12.57 -28.78 1.41
N PHE A 116 13.09 -28.22 2.50
CA PHE A 116 12.47 -28.29 3.81
C PHE A 116 11.94 -26.93 4.28
N LEU A 117 10.72 -26.92 4.80
CA LEU A 117 10.06 -25.71 5.28
C LEU A 117 10.62 -25.28 6.65
N GLY A 118 10.90 -26.25 7.55
CA GLY A 118 11.36 -26.14 8.95
C GLY A 118 12.84 -25.80 9.15
N GLN A 119 13.24 -24.64 9.72
CA GLN A 119 14.68 -24.31 9.87
C GLN A 119 15.18 -24.03 11.31
N PHE A 120 14.30 -23.66 12.25
CA PHE A 120 14.72 -23.09 13.55
C PHE A 120 14.71 -24.05 14.75
N GLY A 121 14.09 -25.23 14.63
CA GLY A 121 14.08 -26.24 15.71
C GLY A 121 13.30 -25.83 16.96
N ILE A 122 12.33 -24.93 16.83
CA ILE A 122 11.47 -24.42 17.92
C ILE A 122 9.97 -24.65 17.67
N GLY A 123 9.61 -25.33 16.57
CA GLY A 123 8.21 -25.45 16.13
C GLY A 123 7.32 -26.19 17.14
N LEU A 124 7.86 -27.19 17.84
CA LEU A 124 7.10 -27.93 18.86
C LEU A 124 6.78 -27.07 20.10
N LEU A 125 7.63 -26.09 20.43
CA LEU A 125 7.42 -25.17 21.55
C LEU A 125 6.22 -24.24 21.32
N ALA A 126 5.88 -23.95 20.05
CA ALA A 126 4.68 -23.18 19.72
C ALA A 126 3.39 -23.87 20.19
N CYS A 127 3.42 -25.19 20.44
CA CYS A 127 2.27 -25.91 20.96
C CYS A 127 1.98 -25.58 22.42
N PHE A 128 2.96 -25.16 23.23
CA PHE A 128 2.73 -24.77 24.62
C PHE A 128 1.90 -23.49 24.78
N VAL A 129 1.66 -22.75 23.68
CA VAL A 129 0.69 -21.64 23.67
C VAL A 129 -0.73 -22.15 23.97
N VAL A 130 -1.07 -23.37 23.54
CA VAL A 130 -2.41 -23.96 23.69
C VAL A 130 -2.44 -25.25 24.52
N ALA A 131 -1.28 -25.90 24.71
CA ALA A 131 -1.15 -27.18 25.40
C ALA A 131 -0.38 -27.05 26.72
N GLU A 132 -0.76 -27.82 27.73
CA GLU A 132 0.00 -27.98 28.97
C GLU A 132 0.97 -29.18 28.91
N ARG A 133 0.66 -30.15 28.04
CA ARG A 133 1.47 -31.37 27.86
C ARG A 133 1.55 -31.75 26.39
N ILE A 134 2.75 -32.09 25.96
CA ILE A 134 3.05 -32.59 24.62
C ILE A 134 3.65 -33.99 24.78
N ARG A 135 3.08 -34.98 24.09
CA ARG A 135 3.61 -36.35 24.03
C ARG A 135 3.87 -36.72 22.57
N VAL A 136 5.09 -37.10 22.25
CA VAL A 136 5.54 -37.52 20.92
C VAL A 136 5.90 -38.99 20.95
N VAL A 137 5.29 -39.78 20.07
CA VAL A 137 5.62 -41.21 19.87
C VAL A 137 6.12 -41.38 18.45
N SER A 138 7.34 -41.88 18.27
CA SER A 138 7.97 -41.96 16.95
C SER A 138 8.70 -43.29 16.74
N ARG A 139 8.69 -43.79 15.50
CA ARG A 139 9.52 -44.92 15.04
C ARG A 139 10.26 -44.48 13.79
N SER A 140 11.58 -44.59 13.79
CA SER A 140 12.42 -44.23 12.65
C SER A 140 12.33 -45.26 11.53
N SER A 141 12.18 -44.78 10.29
CA SER A 141 12.30 -45.59 9.06
C SER A 141 13.73 -46.05 8.81
N ARG A 142 14.74 -45.33 9.32
CA ARG A 142 16.16 -45.67 9.15
C ARG A 142 16.62 -46.82 10.04
N THR A 143 15.91 -47.06 11.14
CA THR A 143 16.18 -48.13 12.10
C THR A 143 14.89 -48.84 12.46
N PRO A 144 14.27 -49.59 11.52
CA PRO A 144 12.94 -50.17 11.71
C PRO A 144 12.89 -51.22 12.83
N ASP A 145 14.01 -51.89 13.11
CA ASP A 145 14.16 -52.88 14.19
C ASP A 145 14.37 -52.26 15.58
N ALA A 146 14.57 -50.93 15.66
CA ALA A 146 14.69 -50.25 16.95
C ALA A 146 13.30 -50.05 17.58
N PRO A 147 13.19 -50.13 18.92
CA PRO A 147 11.92 -49.90 19.60
C PRO A 147 11.44 -48.45 19.37
N PRO A 148 10.12 -48.20 19.29
CA PRO A 148 9.59 -46.85 19.25
C PRO A 148 10.03 -46.03 20.46
N VAL A 149 10.22 -44.72 20.27
CA VAL A 149 10.57 -43.78 21.33
C VAL A 149 9.38 -42.91 21.70
N GLU A 150 9.22 -42.66 22.99
CA GLU A 150 8.29 -41.68 23.54
C GLU A 150 9.06 -40.53 24.20
N TRP A 151 8.69 -39.31 23.84
CA TRP A 151 9.09 -38.08 24.51
C TRP A 151 7.84 -37.39 25.06
N THR A 152 7.83 -37.09 26.36
CA THR A 152 6.75 -36.33 26.99
C THR A 152 7.32 -35.11 27.67
N ALA A 153 6.80 -33.93 27.36
CA ALA A 153 7.15 -32.66 28.00
C ALA A 153 5.94 -31.94 28.56
N ALA A 154 6.16 -31.25 29.68
CA ALA A 154 5.20 -30.36 30.31
C ALA A 154 5.60 -28.90 30.12
N ASP A 155 4.65 -27.98 30.33
CA ASP A 155 4.86 -26.53 30.19
C ASP A 155 5.76 -25.93 31.29
N ASP A 156 6.13 -26.72 32.30
CA ASP A 156 7.12 -26.36 33.31
C ASP A 156 8.57 -26.52 32.86
N GLY A 157 8.80 -27.05 31.65
CA GLY A 157 10.12 -27.32 31.07
C GLY A 157 10.70 -28.69 31.40
N SER A 158 9.98 -29.52 32.18
CA SER A 158 10.37 -30.92 32.41
C SER A 158 10.03 -31.79 31.20
N TYR A 159 10.88 -32.78 30.94
CA TYR A 159 10.61 -33.80 29.92
C TYR A 159 11.12 -35.18 30.35
N THR A 160 10.56 -36.22 29.75
CA THR A 160 10.97 -37.61 29.91
C THR A 160 11.13 -38.28 28.55
N VAL A 161 12.08 -39.21 28.45
CA VAL A 161 12.30 -40.05 27.27
C VAL A 161 12.26 -41.50 27.70
N ARG A 162 11.55 -42.35 26.96
CA ARG A 162 11.56 -43.80 27.16
C ARG A 162 11.34 -44.55 25.85
N THR A 163 11.84 -45.78 25.77
CA THR A 163 11.46 -46.71 24.71
C THR A 163 10.12 -47.35 25.02
N LEU A 164 9.38 -47.71 23.98
CA LEU A 164 8.08 -48.37 24.06
C LEU A 164 8.15 -49.77 23.42
N PRO A 165 7.20 -50.67 23.73
CA PRO A 165 7.07 -51.93 23.01
C PRO A 165 6.70 -51.71 21.54
N ASP A 166 7.02 -52.69 20.70
CA ASP A 166 6.87 -52.60 19.24
C ASP A 166 5.44 -52.27 18.75
N ASP A 167 4.43 -52.79 19.47
CA ASP A 167 3.02 -52.59 19.16
C ASP A 167 2.53 -51.16 19.43
N ALA A 168 3.27 -50.37 20.23
CA ALA A 168 2.92 -48.99 20.52
C ALA A 168 3.00 -48.08 19.29
N ARG A 169 3.86 -48.42 18.32
CA ARG A 169 3.87 -47.84 16.98
C ARG A 169 4.50 -48.82 16.00
N PRO A 170 3.72 -49.59 15.23
CA PRO A 170 4.27 -50.63 14.34
C PRO A 170 4.93 -50.05 13.08
N GLU A 171 4.44 -48.92 12.58
CA GLU A 171 4.88 -48.32 11.31
C GLU A 171 5.79 -47.08 11.54
N PRO A 172 6.75 -46.81 10.65
CA PRO A 172 7.57 -45.59 10.73
C PRO A 172 6.75 -44.28 10.64
N GLY A 173 7.23 -43.26 11.34
CA GLY A 173 6.66 -41.90 11.37
C GLY A 173 6.55 -41.35 12.80
N THR A 174 5.81 -40.26 12.97
CA THR A 174 5.59 -39.63 14.28
C THR A 174 4.11 -39.42 14.59
N THR A 175 3.75 -39.47 15.88
CA THR A 175 2.43 -39.08 16.40
C THR A 175 2.66 -38.11 17.55
N VAL A 176 2.12 -36.90 17.41
CA VAL A 176 2.15 -35.85 18.41
C VAL A 176 0.79 -35.75 19.07
N HIS A 177 0.75 -35.85 20.40
CA HIS A 177 -0.43 -35.67 21.22
C HIS A 177 -0.30 -34.37 22.01
N LEU A 178 -1.31 -33.52 21.93
CA LEU A 178 -1.44 -32.32 22.75
C LEU A 178 -2.58 -32.49 23.73
N VAL A 179 -2.34 -32.12 24.99
CA VAL A 179 -3.38 -31.91 26.00
C VAL A 179 -3.55 -30.42 26.18
N ALA A 180 -4.77 -29.91 25.96
CA ALA A 180 -5.08 -28.50 26.08
C ALA A 180 -4.83 -28.02 27.51
N ARG A 181 -4.26 -26.83 27.64
CA ARG A 181 -4.19 -26.15 28.94
C ARG A 181 -5.55 -25.57 29.34
N ALA A 182 -5.69 -25.23 30.61
CA ALA A 182 -6.89 -24.58 31.13
C ALA A 182 -7.30 -23.35 30.28
N GLY A 183 -8.54 -23.33 29.79
CA GLY A 183 -9.07 -22.25 28.96
C GLY A 183 -8.72 -22.32 27.47
N ALA A 184 -7.91 -23.28 27.01
CA ALA A 184 -7.50 -23.39 25.60
C ALA A 184 -8.17 -24.56 24.83
N ALA A 185 -9.10 -25.29 25.45
CA ALA A 185 -9.74 -26.46 24.82
C ALA A 185 -10.40 -26.15 23.47
N GLU A 186 -10.93 -24.94 23.27
CA GLU A 186 -11.50 -24.51 21.99
C GLU A 186 -10.49 -24.47 20.84
N TRP A 187 -9.19 -24.31 21.12
CA TRP A 187 -8.13 -24.32 20.12
C TRP A 187 -7.88 -25.70 19.53
N LEU A 188 -8.24 -26.76 20.26
CA LEU A 188 -8.10 -28.15 19.85
C LEU A 188 -9.44 -28.76 19.39
N ALA A 189 -10.53 -27.97 19.36
CA ALA A 189 -11.83 -28.44 18.86
C ALA A 189 -11.77 -28.75 17.36
N GLU A 190 -12.47 -29.79 16.92
CA GLU A 190 -12.43 -30.32 15.55
C GLU A 190 -12.69 -29.24 14.47
N ASP A 191 -13.75 -28.45 14.60
CA ASP A 191 -14.08 -27.40 13.63
C ASP A 191 -12.97 -26.35 13.51
N ARG A 192 -12.34 -25.98 14.63
CA ARG A 192 -11.26 -24.99 14.64
C ARG A 192 -9.98 -25.59 14.05
N VAL A 193 -9.65 -26.83 14.38
CA VAL A 193 -8.51 -27.56 13.81
C VAL A 193 -8.69 -27.71 12.30
N LEU A 194 -9.88 -28.08 11.83
CA LEU A 194 -10.20 -28.21 10.41
C LEU A 194 -10.08 -26.87 9.67
N ALA A 195 -10.63 -25.79 10.24
CA ALA A 195 -10.53 -24.46 9.65
C ALA A 195 -9.07 -24.00 9.55
N LEU A 196 -8.28 -24.15 10.61
CA LEU A 196 -6.87 -23.78 10.62
C LEU A 196 -6.04 -24.67 9.68
N ALA A 197 -6.33 -25.98 9.62
CA ALA A 197 -5.61 -26.89 8.73
C ALA A 197 -5.87 -26.54 7.26
N ARG A 198 -7.10 -26.21 6.88
CA ARG A 198 -7.46 -25.71 5.54
C ARG A 198 -6.81 -24.36 5.24
N ASP A 199 -6.78 -23.46 6.22
CA ASP A 199 -6.14 -22.15 6.06
C ASP A 199 -4.63 -22.28 5.80
N PHE A 200 -3.93 -23.10 6.58
CA PHE A 200 -2.49 -23.26 6.44
C PHE A 200 -2.06 -24.21 5.32
N GLY A 201 -2.82 -25.29 5.11
CA GLY A 201 -2.35 -26.47 4.41
C GLY A 201 -3.12 -26.86 3.15
N SER A 202 -4.09 -26.05 2.70
CA SER A 202 -4.91 -26.39 1.52
C SER A 202 -4.10 -26.63 0.24
N LEU A 203 -2.91 -26.04 0.12
CA LEU A 203 -2.03 -26.19 -1.05
C LEU A 203 -0.90 -27.21 -0.84
N LEU A 204 -0.89 -27.96 0.27
CA LEU A 204 0.15 -28.95 0.54
C LEU A 204 0.09 -30.14 -0.45
N PRO A 205 1.24 -30.72 -0.82
CA PRO A 205 1.31 -31.75 -1.87
C PRO A 205 0.96 -33.17 -1.41
N TYR A 206 0.57 -33.36 -0.14
CA TYR A 206 0.36 -34.68 0.47
C TYR A 206 -1.06 -34.87 0.98
N ASP A 207 -1.47 -36.12 1.28
CA ASP A 207 -2.81 -36.42 1.80
C ASP A 207 -2.93 -36.00 3.27
N VAL A 208 -3.42 -34.78 3.51
CA VAL A 208 -3.69 -34.23 4.84
C VAL A 208 -5.19 -34.28 5.13
N ARG A 209 -5.57 -34.84 6.29
CA ARG A 209 -6.96 -34.93 6.74
C ARG A 209 -7.14 -34.60 8.21
N VAL A 210 -8.28 -34.01 8.56
CA VAL A 210 -8.77 -33.88 9.93
C VAL A 210 -9.99 -34.79 10.05
N GLY A 211 -9.91 -35.82 10.89
CA GLY A 211 -10.89 -36.90 10.90
C GLY A 211 -11.03 -37.53 9.51
N GLY A 212 -12.26 -37.55 8.97
CA GLY A 212 -12.54 -38.02 7.61
C GLY A 212 -12.35 -36.95 6.52
N GLU A 213 -12.25 -35.68 6.89
CA GLU A 213 -12.32 -34.52 6.00
C GLU A 213 -10.96 -34.20 5.35
N ALA A 214 -10.98 -33.98 4.03
CA ALA A 214 -9.79 -33.54 3.30
C ALA A 214 -9.45 -32.07 3.64
N VAL A 215 -8.16 -31.84 3.88
CA VAL A 215 -7.58 -30.50 4.07
C VAL A 215 -7.02 -29.97 2.76
N THR A 216 -6.26 -30.80 2.04
CA THR A 216 -5.62 -30.42 0.77
C THR A 216 -6.62 -30.36 -0.37
N ASP A 217 -6.53 -29.31 -1.19
CA ASP A 217 -7.39 -29.04 -2.34
C ASP A 217 -6.56 -28.75 -3.60
N LEU A 218 -5.89 -29.79 -4.11
CA LEU A 218 -5.07 -29.73 -5.31
C LEU A 218 -5.76 -30.39 -6.52
N PRO A 219 -5.57 -29.88 -7.76
CA PRO A 219 -4.75 -28.72 -8.12
C PRO A 219 -5.30 -27.39 -7.59
N ALA A 220 -4.41 -26.44 -7.32
CA ALA A 220 -4.78 -25.10 -6.86
C ALA A 220 -5.77 -24.44 -7.85
N PRO A 221 -6.66 -23.54 -7.40
CA PRO A 221 -7.67 -22.93 -8.27
C PRO A 221 -7.12 -22.29 -9.55
N TRP A 222 -5.91 -21.72 -9.50
CA TRP A 222 -5.25 -21.13 -10.68
C TRP A 222 -4.60 -22.16 -11.62
N ASP A 223 -4.28 -23.37 -11.13
CA ASP A 223 -3.66 -24.47 -11.88
C ASP A 223 -4.69 -25.45 -12.47
N ARG A 224 -5.96 -25.35 -12.08
CA ARG A 224 -7.03 -26.21 -12.61
C ARG A 224 -7.28 -25.95 -14.10
N SER A 225 -7.60 -27.02 -14.82
CA SER A 225 -8.11 -26.91 -16.19
C SER A 225 -9.60 -26.55 -16.19
N TYR A 226 -9.98 -25.56 -16.98
CA TYR A 226 -11.35 -25.09 -17.09
C TYR A 226 -11.86 -25.24 -18.53
N PRO A 227 -13.15 -25.57 -18.75
CA PRO A 227 -13.69 -25.75 -20.10
C PRO A 227 -13.64 -24.49 -20.97
N SER A 228 -13.65 -23.31 -20.36
CA SER A 228 -13.58 -22.03 -21.05
C SER A 228 -12.97 -20.95 -20.15
N PRO A 229 -12.45 -19.85 -20.73
CA PRO A 229 -11.99 -18.69 -19.96
C PRO A 229 -13.08 -18.08 -19.06
N ALA A 230 -14.34 -18.14 -19.48
CA ALA A 230 -15.47 -17.65 -18.67
C ALA A 230 -15.68 -18.50 -17.41
N ASN A 231 -15.62 -19.83 -17.54
CA ASN A 231 -15.72 -20.74 -16.39
C ASN A 231 -14.56 -20.54 -15.41
N ARG A 232 -13.34 -20.31 -15.93
CA ARG A 232 -12.18 -19.96 -15.09
C ARG A 232 -12.42 -18.68 -14.29
N ARG A 233 -12.93 -17.62 -14.93
CA ARG A 233 -13.24 -16.35 -14.24
C ARG A 233 -14.24 -16.54 -13.11
N VAL A 234 -15.31 -17.31 -13.33
CA VAL A 234 -16.31 -17.59 -12.28
C VAL A 234 -15.71 -18.37 -11.11
N ALA A 235 -14.89 -19.39 -11.40
CA ALA A 235 -14.23 -20.18 -10.36
C ALA A 235 -13.26 -19.34 -9.52
N LEU A 236 -12.45 -18.50 -10.16
CA LEU A 236 -11.52 -17.60 -9.48
C LEU A 236 -12.24 -16.50 -8.70
N ALA A 237 -13.35 -15.97 -9.21
CA ALA A 237 -14.19 -15.02 -8.48
C ALA A 237 -14.79 -15.64 -7.21
N ARG A 238 -15.25 -16.90 -7.27
CA ARG A 238 -15.70 -17.65 -6.09
C ARG A 238 -14.56 -17.84 -5.08
N HIS A 239 -13.39 -18.27 -5.55
CA HIS A 239 -12.23 -18.43 -4.68
C HIS A 239 -11.86 -17.12 -3.97
N CYS A 240 -11.89 -15.98 -4.67
CA CYS A 240 -11.68 -14.67 -4.08
C CYS A 240 -12.75 -14.31 -3.04
N GLN A 241 -14.02 -14.62 -3.33
CA GLN A 241 -15.12 -14.38 -2.40
C GLN A 241 -14.96 -15.20 -1.11
N ASP A 242 -14.62 -16.48 -1.23
CA ASP A 242 -14.46 -17.38 -0.08
C ASP A 242 -13.25 -16.98 0.78
N LEU A 243 -12.15 -16.55 0.13
CA LEU A 243 -10.89 -16.24 0.80
C LEU A 243 -10.84 -14.81 1.37
N PHE A 244 -11.32 -13.84 0.60
CA PHE A 244 -11.17 -12.41 0.90
C PHE A 244 -12.49 -11.68 1.15
N GLY A 245 -13.64 -12.34 0.96
CA GLY A 245 -14.95 -11.77 1.22
C GLY A 245 -15.45 -10.79 0.16
N PHE A 246 -14.81 -10.72 -1.02
CA PHE A 246 -15.23 -9.83 -2.10
C PHE A 246 -15.19 -10.50 -3.48
N THR A 247 -16.06 -10.04 -4.38
CA THR A 247 -16.07 -10.43 -5.79
C THR A 247 -15.14 -9.49 -6.58
N PRO A 248 -14.13 -10.02 -7.29
CA PRO A 248 -13.16 -9.19 -8.00
C PRO A 248 -13.74 -8.63 -9.31
N LEU A 249 -13.23 -7.47 -9.76
CA LEU A 249 -13.54 -6.96 -11.12
C LEU A 249 -12.94 -7.87 -12.20
N ASP A 250 -11.74 -8.39 -11.93
CA ASP A 250 -11.02 -9.29 -12.82
C ASP A 250 -9.98 -10.10 -12.04
N SER A 251 -9.43 -11.12 -12.70
CA SER A 251 -8.35 -11.96 -12.18
C SER A 251 -7.16 -11.98 -13.14
N ILE A 252 -5.96 -11.76 -12.62
CA ILE A 252 -4.70 -11.70 -13.36
C ILE A 252 -3.87 -12.93 -13.01
N GLU A 253 -3.43 -13.70 -14.00
CA GLU A 253 -2.56 -14.84 -13.76
C GLU A 253 -1.13 -14.38 -13.41
N LEU A 254 -0.62 -14.84 -12.27
CA LEU A 254 0.70 -14.51 -11.76
C LEU A 254 1.61 -15.74 -11.82
N ASN A 255 1.84 -16.23 -13.04
CA ASN A 255 2.69 -17.39 -13.28
C ASN A 255 4.08 -16.94 -13.79
N VAL A 256 5.10 -17.19 -12.98
CA VAL A 256 6.51 -16.91 -13.30
C VAL A 256 7.34 -18.16 -12.97
N PRO A 257 7.33 -19.18 -13.85
CA PRO A 257 7.95 -20.48 -13.57
C PRO A 257 9.44 -20.40 -13.25
N LEU A 258 10.18 -19.53 -13.95
CA LEU A 258 11.63 -19.33 -13.73
C LEU A 258 11.94 -18.79 -12.33
N ALA A 259 10.99 -18.08 -11.72
CA ALA A 259 11.12 -17.58 -10.35
C ALA A 259 10.43 -18.50 -9.32
N GLY A 260 9.90 -19.65 -9.75
CA GLY A 260 9.13 -20.55 -8.89
C GLY A 260 7.91 -19.89 -8.27
N ILE A 261 7.20 -19.04 -9.03
CA ILE A 261 5.99 -18.34 -8.57
C ILE A 261 4.79 -18.80 -9.38
N ARG A 262 3.71 -19.17 -8.67
CA ARG A 262 2.39 -19.43 -9.25
C ARG A 262 1.33 -18.72 -8.43
N GLY A 263 0.26 -18.30 -9.07
CA GLY A 263 -0.86 -17.71 -8.35
C GLY A 263 -1.71 -16.77 -9.19
N VAL A 264 -2.45 -15.91 -8.49
CA VAL A 264 -3.44 -15.02 -9.08
C VAL A 264 -3.50 -13.70 -8.31
N ALA A 265 -3.63 -12.59 -9.05
CA ALA A 265 -3.99 -11.28 -8.54
C ALA A 265 -5.48 -11.05 -8.78
N TYR A 266 -6.18 -10.57 -7.76
CA TYR A 266 -7.58 -10.19 -7.82
C TYR A 266 -7.71 -8.69 -7.84
N VAL A 267 -8.33 -8.14 -8.88
CA VAL A 267 -8.60 -6.71 -9.01
C VAL A 267 -9.74 -6.33 -8.07
N LEU A 268 -9.50 -5.37 -7.18
CA LEU A 268 -10.45 -4.96 -6.15
C LEU A 268 -11.72 -4.35 -6.77
N PRO A 269 -12.92 -4.53 -6.18
CA PRO A 269 -14.17 -3.96 -6.70
C PRO A 269 -14.34 -2.46 -6.44
N ALA A 270 -13.54 -1.90 -5.54
CA ALA A 270 -13.66 -0.50 -5.11
C ALA A 270 -12.31 0.20 -5.17
N ALA A 271 -12.36 1.53 -5.37
CA ALA A 271 -11.17 2.36 -5.40
C ALA A 271 -10.45 2.34 -4.05
N VAL A 272 -9.12 2.36 -4.11
CA VAL A 272 -8.24 2.29 -2.95
C VAL A 272 -7.22 3.42 -3.03
N SER A 273 -6.88 3.98 -1.85
CA SER A 273 -5.87 5.02 -1.75
C SER A 273 -4.47 4.45 -2.00
N PRO A 274 -3.60 5.13 -2.78
CA PRO A 274 -2.20 4.74 -2.96
C PRO A 274 -1.41 4.65 -1.63
N ALA A 275 -1.86 5.37 -0.58
CA ALA A 275 -1.23 5.32 0.74
C ALA A 275 -1.48 3.99 1.48
N ARG A 276 -2.44 3.18 1.03
CA ARG A 276 -2.77 1.90 1.65
C ARG A 276 -2.07 0.76 0.91
N ARG A 277 -1.16 0.07 1.60
CA ARG A 277 -0.59 -1.19 1.10
C ARG A 277 -1.55 -2.35 1.36
N ALA A 278 -1.80 -3.16 0.32
CA ALA A 278 -2.62 -4.35 0.45
C ALA A 278 -1.81 -5.49 1.06
N GLY A 279 -2.43 -6.26 1.96
CA GLY A 279 -1.86 -7.51 2.44
C GLY A 279 -2.05 -8.61 1.39
N HIS A 280 -0.95 -9.15 0.88
CA HIS A 280 -0.94 -10.27 -0.07
C HIS A 280 -0.77 -11.61 0.67
N ARG A 281 -1.50 -12.64 0.22
CA ARG A 281 -1.43 -14.00 0.77
C ARG A 281 -0.36 -14.81 0.04
N VAL A 282 0.61 -15.31 0.78
CA VAL A 282 1.78 -16.02 0.23
C VAL A 282 1.93 -17.37 0.92
N HIS A 283 2.00 -18.42 0.11
CA HIS A 283 2.33 -19.77 0.52
C HIS A 283 3.74 -20.10 0.05
N LEU A 284 4.50 -20.80 0.89
CA LEU A 284 5.82 -21.34 0.55
C LEU A 284 5.66 -22.86 0.44
N LYS A 285 5.85 -23.41 -0.76
CA LYS A 285 5.65 -24.84 -1.07
C LYS A 285 4.32 -25.39 -0.55
N GLY A 286 3.25 -24.64 -0.77
CA GLY A 286 1.89 -25.00 -0.35
C GLY A 286 1.54 -24.72 1.12
N MET A 287 2.49 -24.32 1.96
CA MET A 287 2.22 -23.91 3.34
C MET A 287 1.99 -22.40 3.42
N LEU A 288 0.88 -21.95 4.00
CA LEU A 288 0.62 -20.51 4.20
C LEU A 288 1.68 -19.91 5.14
N LEU A 289 2.41 -18.92 4.60
CA LEU A 289 3.40 -18.17 5.36
C LEU A 289 2.76 -16.95 6.02
N THR A 290 2.18 -16.06 5.20
CA THR A 290 1.64 -14.78 5.65
C THR A 290 0.49 -14.32 4.76
N GLU A 291 -0.41 -13.54 5.34
CA GLU A 291 -1.51 -12.86 4.64
C GLU A 291 -1.25 -11.37 4.43
N ARG A 292 -0.06 -10.89 4.85
CA ARG A 292 0.32 -9.47 4.90
C ARG A 292 1.66 -9.21 4.25
N ALA A 293 1.94 -9.85 3.10
CA ALA A 293 3.17 -9.59 2.34
C ALA A 293 3.08 -8.27 1.55
N GLU A 294 3.13 -7.13 2.23
CA GLU A 294 2.91 -5.79 1.64
C GLU A 294 3.97 -5.36 0.59
N GLN A 295 5.18 -5.94 0.64
CA GLN A 295 6.29 -5.59 -0.24
C GLN A 295 6.37 -6.46 -1.51
N LEU A 296 5.38 -7.35 -1.73
CA LEU A 296 5.40 -8.35 -2.79
C LEU A 296 5.21 -7.76 -4.18
N LEU A 297 4.44 -6.67 -4.29
CA LEU A 297 4.14 -6.01 -5.55
C LEU A 297 4.77 -4.62 -5.64
N PRO A 298 4.93 -4.07 -6.85
CA PRO A 298 5.29 -2.66 -7.03
C PRO A 298 4.26 -1.73 -6.39
N ASP A 299 4.70 -0.57 -5.88
CA ASP A 299 3.83 0.37 -5.17
C ASP A 299 2.63 0.86 -6.00
N TRP A 300 2.72 0.91 -7.33
CA TRP A 300 1.62 1.32 -8.21
C TRP A 300 0.50 0.28 -8.34
N ALA A 301 0.76 -0.98 -7.99
CA ALA A 301 -0.18 -2.09 -8.14
C ALA A 301 -1.11 -2.27 -6.94
N PHE A 302 -1.36 -1.19 -6.18
CA PHE A 302 -2.20 -1.21 -4.97
C PHE A 302 -3.66 -1.62 -5.21
N PHE A 303 -4.12 -1.66 -6.46
CA PHE A 303 -5.48 -2.04 -6.87
C PHE A 303 -5.74 -3.55 -6.93
N VAL A 304 -4.72 -4.38 -6.64
CA VAL A 304 -4.88 -5.85 -6.60
C VAL A 304 -4.55 -6.44 -5.23
N ARG A 305 -5.15 -7.60 -4.95
CA ARG A 305 -4.77 -8.48 -3.82
C ARG A 305 -4.36 -9.84 -4.36
N CYS A 306 -3.27 -10.40 -3.87
CA CYS A 306 -2.69 -11.62 -4.46
C CYS A 306 -2.84 -12.82 -3.54
N VAL A 307 -2.93 -13.99 -4.19
CA VAL A 307 -2.68 -15.29 -3.59
C VAL A 307 -1.59 -15.96 -4.42
N LEU A 308 -0.44 -16.19 -3.81
CA LEU A 308 0.71 -16.83 -4.46
C LEU A 308 1.15 -18.07 -3.72
N ASP A 309 1.73 -19.01 -4.46
CA ASP A 309 2.55 -20.11 -4.00
C ASP A 309 3.96 -19.93 -4.59
N THR A 310 4.98 -20.04 -3.75
CA THR A 310 6.38 -19.81 -4.12
C THR A 310 7.29 -20.92 -3.61
N ASP A 311 8.35 -21.20 -4.36
CA ASP A 311 9.44 -22.11 -3.95
C ASP A 311 10.75 -21.37 -3.63
N SER A 312 10.82 -20.06 -3.92
CA SER A 312 12.06 -19.29 -4.00
C SER A 312 12.21 -18.19 -2.95
N LEU A 313 11.09 -17.61 -2.48
CA LEU A 313 11.14 -16.50 -1.54
C LEU A 313 11.52 -16.95 -0.13
N ARG A 314 12.29 -16.11 0.57
CA ARG A 314 12.82 -16.42 1.90
C ARG A 314 11.96 -15.80 2.99
N PRO A 315 11.39 -16.59 3.92
CA PRO A 315 10.66 -16.08 5.07
C PRO A 315 11.62 -15.55 6.15
N THR A 316 11.15 -14.58 6.94
CA THR A 316 11.84 -14.16 8.18
C THR A 316 11.86 -15.28 9.21
N ALA A 317 12.68 -15.12 10.27
CA ALA A 317 12.72 -16.09 11.37
C ALA A 317 11.35 -16.30 12.06
N SER A 318 10.54 -15.25 12.18
CA SER A 318 9.17 -15.33 12.70
C SER A 318 8.19 -15.99 11.72
N ARG A 319 8.56 -16.07 10.43
CA ARG A 319 7.69 -16.55 9.35
C ARG A 319 6.38 -15.79 9.24
N GLU A 320 6.43 -14.50 9.52
CA GLU A 320 5.29 -13.58 9.36
C GLU A 320 5.52 -12.58 8.22
N ALA A 321 6.76 -12.50 7.72
CA ALA A 321 7.16 -11.63 6.63
C ALA A 321 8.19 -12.33 5.72
N LEU A 322 8.53 -11.67 4.62
CA LEU A 322 9.58 -12.07 3.69
C LEU A 322 10.82 -11.21 3.95
N TYR A 323 12.01 -11.77 3.72
CA TYR A 323 13.24 -10.98 3.70
C TYR A 323 13.25 -10.04 2.50
N GLU A 324 13.64 -8.79 2.73
CA GLU A 324 13.85 -7.82 1.66
C GLU A 324 15.24 -8.03 1.06
N ASP A 325 15.29 -8.87 0.03
CA ASP A 325 16.51 -9.26 -0.69
C ASP A 325 16.36 -9.09 -2.21
N GLU A 326 17.44 -9.36 -2.95
CA GLU A 326 17.46 -9.29 -4.42
C GLU A 326 16.46 -10.25 -5.08
N THR A 327 16.16 -11.38 -4.43
CA THR A 327 15.18 -12.36 -4.95
C THR A 327 13.77 -11.79 -4.87
N LEU A 328 13.39 -11.20 -3.73
CA LEU A 328 12.11 -10.52 -3.57
C LEU A 328 11.98 -9.35 -4.55
N ALA A 329 13.04 -8.57 -4.74
CA ALA A 329 13.04 -7.47 -5.72
C ALA A 329 12.79 -7.97 -7.15
N ALA A 330 13.50 -9.02 -7.59
CA ALA A 330 13.31 -9.61 -8.91
C ALA A 330 11.91 -10.22 -9.10
N VAL A 331 11.37 -10.89 -8.08
CA VAL A 331 10.01 -11.42 -8.09
C VAL A 331 8.98 -10.29 -8.20
N ARG A 332 9.15 -9.22 -7.42
CA ARG A 332 8.28 -8.04 -7.48
C ARG A 332 8.23 -7.42 -8.87
N ASP A 333 9.39 -7.29 -9.52
CA ASP A 333 9.47 -6.75 -10.87
C ASP A 333 8.79 -7.67 -11.90
N ALA A 334 9.02 -8.99 -11.80
CA ALA A 334 8.39 -9.98 -12.67
C ALA A 334 6.86 -10.03 -12.50
N LEU A 335 6.35 -9.92 -11.27
CA LEU A 335 4.91 -9.81 -11.00
C LEU A 335 4.33 -8.50 -11.53
N GLY A 336 5.07 -7.40 -11.38
CA GLY A 336 4.73 -6.11 -11.98
C GLY A 336 4.58 -6.24 -13.50
N GLU A 337 5.49 -6.94 -14.16
CA GLU A 337 5.42 -7.17 -15.61
C GLU A 337 4.19 -7.99 -16.03
N ARG A 338 3.80 -9.01 -15.25
CA ARG A 338 2.55 -9.75 -15.51
C ARG A 338 1.31 -8.86 -15.44
N ILE A 339 1.26 -7.94 -14.47
CA ILE A 339 0.16 -6.99 -14.33
C ILE A 339 0.18 -5.96 -15.48
N ARG A 340 1.36 -5.48 -15.90
CA ARG A 340 1.51 -4.60 -17.07
C ARG A 340 1.02 -5.27 -18.36
N SER A 341 1.43 -6.52 -18.58
CA SER A 341 1.03 -7.31 -19.74
C SER A 341 -0.49 -7.54 -19.78
N TRP A 342 -1.13 -7.73 -18.62
CA TRP A 342 -2.59 -7.79 -18.54
C TRP A 342 -3.24 -6.45 -18.93
N LEU A 343 -2.73 -5.32 -18.44
CA LEU A 343 -3.23 -3.99 -18.79
C LEU A 343 -3.11 -3.70 -20.30
N THR A 344 -1.95 -3.97 -20.90
CA THR A 344 -1.73 -3.76 -22.34
C THR A 344 -2.57 -4.72 -23.18
N GLY A 345 -2.75 -5.97 -22.72
CA GLY A 345 -3.65 -6.94 -23.33
C GLY A 345 -5.11 -6.47 -23.34
N LEU A 346 -5.58 -5.87 -22.24
CA LEU A 346 -6.93 -5.27 -22.20
C LEU A 346 -7.06 -4.10 -23.18
N ALA A 347 -6.07 -3.20 -23.24
CA ALA A 347 -6.07 -2.08 -24.18
C ALA A 347 -6.12 -2.51 -25.64
N ALA A 348 -5.46 -3.62 -25.99
CA ALA A 348 -5.42 -4.14 -27.35
C ALA A 348 -6.65 -4.99 -27.73
N GLY A 349 -7.22 -5.74 -26.78
CA GLY A 349 -8.20 -6.79 -27.10
C GLY A 349 -9.59 -6.61 -26.50
N ASP A 350 -9.76 -5.85 -25.42
CA ASP A 350 -11.04 -5.74 -24.71
C ASP A 350 -11.25 -4.35 -24.06
N PRO A 351 -11.55 -3.32 -24.89
CA PRO A 351 -11.80 -1.95 -24.42
C PRO A 351 -12.90 -1.81 -23.37
N GLN A 352 -13.92 -2.68 -23.40
CA GLN A 352 -15.04 -2.60 -22.46
C GLN A 352 -14.59 -3.00 -21.05
N ARG A 353 -13.82 -4.09 -20.93
CA ARG A 353 -13.21 -4.47 -19.64
C ARG A 353 -12.19 -3.45 -19.16
N LEU A 354 -11.39 -2.88 -20.06
CA LEU A 354 -10.47 -1.81 -19.70
C LEU A 354 -11.21 -0.60 -19.13
N ALA A 355 -12.28 -0.15 -19.80
CA ALA A 355 -13.10 0.97 -19.33
C ALA A 355 -13.73 0.70 -17.95
N ALA A 356 -14.25 -0.52 -17.74
CA ALA A 356 -14.78 -0.93 -16.44
C ALA A 356 -13.70 -0.88 -15.35
N PHE A 357 -12.50 -1.37 -15.62
CA PHE A 357 -11.36 -1.28 -14.71
C PHE A 357 -10.96 0.17 -14.41
N LEU A 358 -10.77 1.01 -15.43
CA LEU A 358 -10.34 2.40 -15.28
C LEU A 358 -11.36 3.28 -14.55
N SER A 359 -12.66 2.96 -14.67
CA SER A 359 -13.71 3.67 -13.93
C SER A 359 -13.50 3.63 -12.41
N VAL A 360 -12.82 2.59 -11.92
CA VAL A 360 -12.50 2.39 -10.49
C VAL A 360 -11.02 2.70 -10.20
N HIS A 361 -10.10 2.23 -11.06
CA HIS A 361 -8.66 2.14 -10.75
C HIS A 361 -7.75 2.95 -11.66
N HIS A 362 -8.25 3.98 -12.35
CA HIS A 362 -7.42 4.86 -13.18
C HIS A 362 -6.20 5.43 -12.42
N LEU A 363 -6.29 5.67 -11.11
CA LEU A 363 -5.19 6.20 -10.30
C LEU A 363 -3.98 5.25 -10.23
N GLY A 364 -4.20 3.93 -10.19
CA GLY A 364 -3.12 2.94 -10.22
C GLY A 364 -2.39 2.95 -11.55
N VAL A 365 -3.14 3.09 -12.65
CA VAL A 365 -2.56 3.22 -14.00
C VAL A 365 -1.82 4.54 -14.17
N LYS A 366 -2.36 5.65 -13.63
CA LYS A 366 -1.67 6.95 -13.60
C LYS A 366 -0.34 6.88 -12.84
N SER A 367 -0.32 6.20 -11.69
CA SER A 367 0.89 5.97 -10.89
C SER A 367 1.96 5.21 -11.67
N LEU A 368 1.56 4.15 -12.39
CA LEU A 368 2.43 3.37 -13.27
C LEU A 368 2.95 4.21 -14.45
N ALA A 369 2.05 4.90 -15.17
CA ALA A 369 2.37 5.67 -16.37
C ALA A 369 3.36 6.83 -16.12
N ARG A 370 3.43 7.30 -14.86
CA ARG A 370 4.38 8.34 -14.42
C ARG A 370 5.84 7.96 -14.66
N HIS A 371 6.15 6.67 -14.51
CA HIS A 371 7.51 6.13 -14.62
C HIS A 371 7.72 5.25 -15.86
N ASP A 372 6.66 5.03 -16.63
CA ASP A 372 6.64 4.10 -17.76
C ASP A 372 6.06 4.80 -18.99
N ARG A 373 6.95 5.30 -19.85
CA ARG A 373 6.59 6.07 -21.05
C ARG A 373 5.80 5.23 -22.06
N GLU A 374 6.07 3.94 -22.13
CA GLU A 374 5.36 3.04 -23.03
C GLU A 374 3.93 2.78 -22.54
N MET A 375 3.78 2.54 -21.23
CA MET A 375 2.46 2.44 -20.62
C MET A 375 1.68 3.74 -20.76
N LEU A 376 2.31 4.91 -20.51
CA LEU A 376 1.68 6.20 -20.72
C LEU A 376 1.14 6.30 -22.15
N ARG A 377 1.97 6.04 -23.17
CA ARG A 377 1.56 6.08 -24.58
C ARG A 377 0.38 5.15 -24.87
N THR A 378 0.42 3.93 -24.34
CA THR A 378 -0.66 2.93 -24.51
C THR A 378 -1.97 3.39 -23.85
N MET A 379 -1.86 4.08 -22.72
CA MET A 379 -3.00 4.48 -21.89
C MET A 379 -3.53 5.89 -22.21
N LEU A 380 -2.84 6.66 -23.05
CA LEU A 380 -3.26 8.01 -23.48
C LEU A 380 -4.72 8.10 -23.95
N PRO A 381 -5.27 7.14 -24.74
CA PRO A 381 -6.66 7.21 -25.21
C PRO A 381 -7.70 6.92 -24.13
N TRP A 382 -7.28 6.36 -23.00
CA TRP A 382 -8.18 5.73 -22.02
C TRP A 382 -8.23 6.46 -20.68
N LEU A 383 -7.12 7.07 -20.26
CA LEU A 383 -7.02 7.72 -18.96
C LEU A 383 -7.87 9.00 -18.93
N PRO A 384 -8.82 9.11 -17.98
CA PRO A 384 -9.67 10.30 -17.89
C PRO A 384 -8.96 11.44 -17.17
N PHE A 385 -9.10 12.65 -17.72
CA PHE A 385 -8.68 13.91 -17.14
C PHE A 385 -9.87 14.87 -17.08
N GLU A 386 -9.87 15.75 -16.08
CA GLU A 386 -10.80 16.87 -16.03
C GLU A 386 -10.23 17.99 -16.90
N THR A 387 -11.00 18.43 -17.91
CA THR A 387 -10.56 19.41 -18.90
C THR A 387 -11.64 20.45 -19.17
N SER A 388 -11.24 21.59 -19.76
CA SER A 388 -12.15 22.69 -20.13
C SER A 388 -13.26 22.27 -21.10
N ASP A 389 -13.09 21.13 -21.77
CA ASP A 389 -14.04 20.55 -22.71
C ASP A 389 -14.83 19.37 -22.09
N GLY A 390 -14.79 19.25 -20.76
CA GLY A 390 -15.37 18.15 -20.01
C GLY A 390 -14.36 17.06 -19.67
N ARG A 391 -14.85 15.87 -19.32
CA ARG A 391 -13.98 14.74 -18.94
C ARG A 391 -13.55 13.98 -20.18
N LEU A 392 -12.28 14.10 -20.56
CA LEU A 392 -11.70 13.54 -21.79
C LEU A 392 -10.37 12.86 -21.50
N SER A 393 -9.88 12.07 -22.47
CA SER A 393 -8.52 11.55 -22.42
C SER A 393 -7.48 12.57 -22.90
N LEU A 394 -6.20 12.40 -22.54
CA LEU A 394 -5.14 13.29 -23.03
C LEU A 394 -5.00 13.22 -24.55
N GLU A 395 -5.21 12.04 -25.13
CA GLU A 395 -5.17 11.84 -26.58
C GLU A 395 -6.25 12.66 -27.28
N GLU A 396 -7.50 12.54 -26.84
CA GLU A 396 -8.63 13.29 -27.41
C GLU A 396 -8.45 14.79 -27.22
N PHE A 397 -7.96 15.21 -26.05
CA PHE A 397 -7.75 16.62 -25.75
C PHE A 397 -6.64 17.24 -26.61
N ALA A 398 -5.51 16.56 -26.75
CA ALA A 398 -4.37 17.01 -27.56
C ALA A 398 -4.62 16.90 -29.09
N GLN A 399 -5.73 16.31 -29.52
CA GLN A 399 -6.20 16.40 -30.91
C GLN A 399 -7.01 17.69 -31.16
N ARG A 400 -7.65 18.25 -30.12
CA ARG A 400 -8.48 19.46 -30.21
C ARG A 400 -7.69 20.74 -30.01
N HIS A 401 -6.66 20.69 -29.18
CA HIS A 401 -5.87 21.86 -28.78
C HIS A 401 -4.40 21.70 -29.18
N ALA A 402 -3.89 22.64 -29.98
CA ALA A 402 -2.49 22.64 -30.42
C ALA A 402 -1.52 22.88 -29.25
N VAL A 403 -1.93 23.68 -28.28
CA VAL A 403 -1.22 23.92 -27.02
C VAL A 403 -2.11 23.41 -25.88
N VAL A 404 -1.60 22.44 -25.14
CA VAL A 404 -2.25 21.86 -23.96
C VAL A 404 -1.81 22.67 -22.75
N HIS A 405 -2.71 23.50 -22.24
CA HIS A 405 -2.45 24.21 -21.00
C HIS A 405 -2.86 23.36 -19.80
N PHE A 406 -2.22 23.55 -18.64
CA PHE A 406 -2.66 22.92 -17.40
C PHE A 406 -2.44 23.82 -16.19
N THR A 407 -3.20 23.56 -15.12
CA THR A 407 -3.01 24.18 -13.80
C THR A 407 -2.42 23.17 -12.82
N ARG A 408 -1.72 23.62 -11.77
CA ARG A 408 -1.15 22.69 -10.77
C ARG A 408 -2.07 22.39 -9.59
N THR A 409 -3.18 23.11 -9.48
CA THR A 409 -4.17 22.93 -8.41
C THR A 409 -5.59 22.91 -8.96
N VAL A 410 -6.48 22.25 -8.23
CA VAL A 410 -7.90 22.16 -8.58
C VAL A 410 -8.58 23.53 -8.44
N GLU A 411 -8.14 24.32 -7.46
CA GLU A 411 -8.61 25.67 -7.22
C GLU A 411 -8.28 26.60 -8.39
N GLU A 412 -7.04 26.58 -8.89
CA GLU A 412 -6.63 27.35 -10.08
C GLU A 412 -7.43 26.89 -11.31
N TYR A 413 -7.62 25.57 -11.47
CA TYR A 413 -8.41 25.03 -12.58
C TYR A 413 -9.85 25.57 -12.59
N ARG A 414 -10.55 25.52 -11.44
CA ARG A 414 -11.94 25.97 -11.33
C ARG A 414 -12.11 27.45 -11.66
N GLN A 415 -11.11 28.28 -11.36
CA GLN A 415 -11.12 29.70 -11.68
C GLN A 415 -11.02 29.95 -13.19
N VAL A 416 -10.12 29.25 -13.87
CA VAL A 416 -9.76 29.55 -15.27
C VAL A 416 -10.60 28.77 -16.28
N ALA A 417 -11.10 27.58 -15.94
CA ALA A 417 -11.76 26.68 -16.89
C ALA A 417 -12.97 27.29 -17.62
N PRO A 418 -13.90 28.04 -16.95
CA PRO A 418 -15.05 28.64 -17.65
C PRO A 418 -14.64 29.66 -18.71
N ILE A 419 -13.57 30.42 -18.46
CA ILE A 419 -13.07 31.48 -19.35
C ILE A 419 -12.28 30.83 -20.48
N ALA A 420 -11.40 29.89 -20.15
CA ALA A 420 -10.62 29.14 -21.11
C ALA A 420 -11.54 28.45 -22.14
N SER A 421 -12.60 27.78 -21.68
CA SER A 421 -13.62 27.15 -22.54
C SER A 421 -14.31 28.18 -23.46
N ALA A 422 -14.69 29.35 -22.94
CA ALA A 422 -15.34 30.40 -23.73
C ALA A 422 -14.43 31.04 -24.79
N GLN A 423 -13.11 31.05 -24.55
CA GLN A 423 -12.09 31.60 -25.45
C GLN A 423 -11.46 30.52 -26.35
N GLY A 424 -11.92 29.27 -26.27
CA GLY A 424 -11.34 28.15 -27.03
C GLY A 424 -9.93 27.74 -26.61
N VAL A 425 -9.51 28.12 -25.40
CA VAL A 425 -8.22 27.74 -24.81
C VAL A 425 -8.37 26.42 -24.08
N GLY A 426 -7.65 25.39 -24.53
CA GLY A 426 -7.64 24.10 -23.87
C GLY A 426 -6.84 24.10 -22.58
N VAL A 427 -7.52 23.90 -21.44
CA VAL A 427 -6.91 23.72 -20.11
C VAL A 427 -7.26 22.37 -19.50
N ILE A 428 -6.28 21.71 -18.89
CA ILE A 428 -6.42 20.47 -18.10
C ILE A 428 -6.20 20.76 -16.61
N ASN A 429 -7.00 20.13 -15.75
CA ASN A 429 -6.75 20.14 -14.31
C ASN A 429 -5.58 19.22 -13.96
N GLY A 430 -4.40 19.79 -13.67
CA GLY A 430 -3.25 19.05 -13.17
C GLY A 430 -3.17 18.95 -11.64
N GLY A 431 -4.20 19.42 -10.92
CA GLY A 431 -4.25 19.43 -9.45
C GLY A 431 -4.56 18.08 -8.80
N TYR A 432 -4.96 17.08 -9.58
CA TYR A 432 -5.17 15.72 -9.08
C TYR A 432 -3.85 14.95 -8.99
N THR A 433 -3.85 13.91 -8.15
CA THR A 433 -2.67 13.07 -7.92
C THR A 433 -2.13 12.49 -9.23
N TYR A 434 -0.85 12.77 -9.51
CA TYR A 434 -0.10 12.41 -10.72
C TYR A 434 -0.46 13.18 -12.01
N ASP A 435 -1.54 13.94 -12.05
CA ASP A 435 -2.03 14.50 -13.33
C ASP A 435 -1.05 15.49 -13.96
N SER A 436 -0.49 16.43 -13.19
CA SER A 436 0.52 17.38 -13.68
C SER A 436 1.74 16.68 -14.29
N GLU A 437 2.32 15.70 -13.59
CA GLU A 437 3.48 14.93 -14.07
C GLU A 437 3.17 14.19 -15.38
N LEU A 438 1.95 13.66 -15.52
CA LEU A 438 1.51 12.98 -16.75
C LEU A 438 1.26 13.95 -17.91
N ILE A 439 0.73 15.13 -17.63
CA ILE A 439 0.51 16.18 -18.64
C ILE A 439 1.85 16.72 -19.13
N GLU A 440 2.77 17.06 -18.22
CA GLU A 440 4.15 17.49 -18.56
C GLU A 440 4.90 16.42 -19.35
N ALA A 441 4.59 15.15 -19.10
CA ALA A 441 5.13 14.01 -19.81
C ALA A 441 4.62 13.84 -21.25
N LEU A 442 3.49 14.45 -21.62
CA LEU A 442 2.81 14.25 -22.89
C LEU A 442 3.67 14.49 -24.15
N PRO A 443 4.51 15.54 -24.25
CA PRO A 443 5.33 15.79 -25.45
C PRO A 443 6.31 14.67 -25.77
N SER A 444 6.76 13.92 -24.76
CA SER A 444 7.71 12.80 -24.94
C SER A 444 7.08 11.56 -25.58
N VAL A 445 5.77 11.38 -25.40
CA VAL A 445 5.02 10.21 -25.89
C VAL A 445 4.18 10.53 -27.12
N ARG A 446 3.86 11.81 -27.30
CA ARG A 446 3.12 12.37 -28.44
C ARG A 446 3.90 13.59 -28.99
N PRO A 447 4.89 13.36 -29.87
CA PRO A 447 5.65 14.45 -30.49
C PRO A 447 4.75 15.44 -31.24
N GLY A 448 5.06 16.73 -31.13
CA GLY A 448 4.28 17.81 -31.75
C GLY A 448 3.25 18.46 -30.82
N THR A 449 2.95 17.86 -29.68
CA THR A 449 2.15 18.50 -28.63
C THR A 449 3.00 19.49 -27.84
N VAL A 450 2.52 20.72 -27.69
CA VAL A 450 3.11 21.71 -26.79
C VAL A 450 2.33 21.69 -25.48
N VAL A 451 3.04 21.57 -24.36
CA VAL A 451 2.45 21.65 -23.02
C VAL A 451 2.96 22.90 -22.32
N ALA A 452 2.06 23.68 -21.74
CA ALA A 452 2.40 24.89 -21.00
C ALA A 452 1.59 24.95 -19.70
N GLU A 453 2.23 25.39 -18.61
CA GLU A 453 1.49 25.74 -17.40
C GLU A 453 0.74 27.06 -17.64
N LEU A 454 -0.51 27.13 -17.21
CA LEU A 454 -1.31 28.34 -17.31
C LEU A 454 -1.06 29.22 -16.07
N ASP A 455 -0.26 30.27 -16.23
CA ASP A 455 -0.05 31.28 -15.19
C ASP A 455 -0.99 32.49 -15.34
N ALA A 456 -1.04 33.33 -14.30
CA ALA A 456 -1.91 34.50 -14.24
C ALA A 456 -1.66 35.51 -15.38
N ASP A 457 -0.41 35.67 -15.80
CA ASP A 457 -0.04 36.56 -16.90
C ASP A 457 -0.53 36.02 -18.23
N THR A 458 -0.34 34.73 -18.46
CA THR A 458 -0.82 34.03 -19.66
C THR A 458 -2.34 34.15 -19.76
N VAL A 459 -3.07 33.91 -18.67
CA VAL A 459 -4.53 34.10 -18.68
C VAL A 459 -4.88 35.55 -19.05
N THR A 460 -4.28 36.53 -18.37
CA THR A 460 -4.59 37.96 -18.60
C THR A 460 -4.23 38.41 -20.02
N ALA A 461 -3.16 37.87 -20.61
CA ALA A 461 -2.72 38.17 -21.96
C ALA A 461 -3.66 37.60 -23.04
N HIS A 462 -4.39 36.54 -22.72
CA HIS A 462 -5.41 35.96 -23.60
C HIS A 462 -6.79 36.64 -23.47
N LEU A 463 -6.96 37.58 -22.53
CA LEU A 463 -8.18 38.38 -22.42
C LEU A 463 -8.05 39.65 -23.25
N ASP A 464 -9.14 40.03 -23.93
CA ASP A 464 -9.13 41.22 -24.78
C ASP A 464 -8.90 42.49 -23.95
N ALA A 465 -8.03 43.36 -24.45
CA ALA A 465 -7.89 44.70 -23.89
C ALA A 465 -9.20 45.49 -24.12
N VAL A 466 -9.52 46.38 -23.18
CA VAL A 466 -10.61 47.33 -23.36
C VAL A 466 -10.11 48.46 -24.28
N ASP A 467 -11.01 49.07 -25.04
CA ASP A 467 -10.66 50.22 -25.87
C ASP A 467 -10.01 51.32 -25.00
N PRO A 468 -8.87 51.91 -25.41
CA PRO A 468 -8.16 52.88 -24.58
C PRO A 468 -8.98 54.11 -24.20
N ALA A 469 -9.92 54.56 -25.06
CA ALA A 469 -10.78 55.69 -24.75
C ALA A 469 -11.82 55.31 -23.68
N GLU A 470 -12.36 54.09 -23.74
CA GLU A 470 -13.27 53.55 -22.72
C GLU A 470 -12.54 53.33 -21.39
N GLU A 471 -11.33 52.76 -21.41
CA GLU A 471 -10.53 52.56 -20.19
C GLU A 471 -10.16 53.90 -19.52
N LEU A 472 -9.81 54.91 -20.32
CA LEU A 472 -9.53 56.26 -19.83
C LEU A 472 -10.77 56.91 -19.18
N ALA A 473 -11.95 56.72 -19.78
CA ALA A 473 -13.21 57.20 -19.21
C ALA A 473 -13.53 56.55 -17.85
N LEU A 474 -13.07 55.32 -17.64
CA LEU A 474 -13.23 54.56 -16.39
C LEU A 474 -12.08 54.74 -15.40
N SER A 475 -11.15 55.67 -15.66
CA SER A 475 -9.96 55.88 -14.80
C SER A 475 -10.31 56.22 -13.34
N GLY A 476 -11.36 57.00 -13.09
CA GLY A 476 -11.84 57.31 -11.73
C GLY A 476 -12.36 56.08 -10.99
N PHE A 477 -13.12 55.22 -11.68
CA PHE A 477 -13.59 53.94 -11.15
C PHE A 477 -12.41 53.01 -10.82
N LEU A 478 -11.46 52.85 -11.76
CA LEU A 478 -10.29 51.99 -11.56
C LEU A 478 -9.39 52.51 -10.43
N ALA A 479 -9.23 53.83 -10.30
CA ALA A 479 -8.47 54.42 -9.19
C ALA A 479 -9.11 54.11 -7.83
N ALA A 480 -10.42 54.27 -7.69
CA ALA A 480 -11.14 53.94 -6.46
C ALA A 480 -11.09 52.43 -6.13
N ALA A 481 -11.28 51.58 -7.14
CA ALA A 481 -11.20 50.13 -6.99
C ALA A 481 -9.79 49.67 -6.55
N ARG A 482 -8.73 50.19 -7.21
CA ARG A 482 -7.33 49.91 -6.84
C ARG A 482 -7.01 50.41 -5.44
N ALA A 483 -7.39 51.63 -5.09
CA ALA A 483 -7.15 52.17 -3.75
C ALA A 483 -7.76 51.30 -2.64
N LYS A 484 -8.91 50.67 -2.90
CA LYS A 484 -9.58 49.79 -1.93
C LYS A 484 -8.91 48.41 -1.79
N LEU A 485 -8.43 47.82 -2.90
CA LEU A 485 -7.78 46.50 -2.86
C LEU A 485 -6.25 46.55 -2.64
N ASP A 486 -5.61 47.71 -2.78
CA ASP A 486 -4.18 47.89 -2.56
C ASP A 486 -3.72 47.39 -1.17
N PRO A 487 -4.42 47.69 -0.05
CA PRO A 487 -4.06 47.18 1.28
C PRO A 487 -4.15 45.65 1.39
N LEU A 488 -4.91 44.99 0.50
CA LEU A 488 -5.05 43.54 0.44
C LEU A 488 -3.96 42.88 -0.43
N GLY A 489 -3.06 43.68 -1.00
CA GLY A 489 -2.03 43.19 -1.91
C GLY A 489 -2.57 42.77 -3.28
N CYS A 490 -3.75 43.26 -3.67
CA CYS A 490 -4.41 42.89 -4.92
C CYS A 490 -4.58 44.11 -5.84
N ASP A 491 -4.04 44.02 -7.06
CA ASP A 491 -4.22 45.02 -8.11
C ASP A 491 -5.53 44.78 -8.88
N VAL A 492 -6.09 45.82 -9.49
CA VAL A 492 -7.32 45.76 -10.27
C VAL A 492 -7.03 46.06 -11.73
N VAL A 493 -7.42 45.13 -12.60
CA VAL A 493 -7.25 45.23 -14.04
C VAL A 493 -8.60 45.08 -14.73
N LEU A 494 -8.82 45.82 -15.80
CA LEU A 494 -10.03 45.72 -16.62
C LEU A 494 -9.72 44.99 -17.93
N ARG A 495 -10.54 43.98 -18.28
CA ARG A 495 -10.45 43.23 -19.53
C ARG A 495 -11.83 42.92 -20.09
N ALA A 496 -11.94 42.69 -21.39
CA ALA A 496 -13.16 42.23 -22.03
C ALA A 496 -13.06 40.71 -22.28
N PHE A 497 -14.00 39.93 -21.73
CA PHE A 497 -13.99 38.47 -21.95
C PHE A 497 -15.35 37.80 -21.73
N HIS A 498 -15.50 36.61 -22.31
CA HIS A 498 -16.62 35.70 -22.07
C HIS A 498 -16.28 34.62 -21.03
N PRO A 499 -17.28 34.03 -20.33
CA PRO A 499 -18.71 34.31 -20.44
C PRO A 499 -19.13 35.56 -19.64
N LEU A 500 -20.20 36.22 -20.11
CA LEU A 500 -20.76 37.42 -19.46
C LEU A 500 -21.26 37.16 -18.03
N SER A 501 -21.48 35.89 -17.65
CA SER A 501 -21.90 35.49 -16.31
C SER A 501 -20.80 35.62 -15.26
N VAL A 502 -19.53 35.72 -15.66
CA VAL A 502 -18.38 35.89 -14.75
C VAL A 502 -18.06 37.38 -14.64
N PRO A 503 -18.36 38.05 -13.50
CA PRO A 503 -18.14 39.48 -13.35
C PRO A 503 -16.67 39.83 -13.07
N ALA A 504 -15.95 38.98 -12.34
CA ALA A 504 -14.55 39.19 -11.99
C ALA A 504 -13.83 37.86 -11.82
N LEU A 505 -12.52 37.87 -12.06
CA LEU A 505 -11.60 36.75 -11.89
C LEU A 505 -10.49 37.15 -10.93
N HIS A 506 -10.22 36.32 -9.93
CA HIS A 506 -9.09 36.49 -9.04
C HIS A 506 -7.92 35.62 -9.51
N LEU A 507 -6.88 36.25 -10.02
CA LEU A 507 -5.64 35.62 -10.45
C LEU A 507 -4.55 35.85 -9.42
N ASP A 508 -3.87 34.79 -9.05
CA ASP A 508 -2.94 34.79 -7.93
C ASP A 508 -1.54 34.47 -8.44
N ASP A 509 -0.62 35.45 -8.42
CA ASP A 509 0.75 35.26 -8.89
C ASP A 509 1.52 34.37 -7.90
N ARG A 510 1.96 33.21 -8.38
CA ARG A 510 2.59 32.18 -7.55
C ARG A 510 3.94 32.62 -6.97
N SER A 511 4.62 33.53 -7.66
CA SER A 511 5.86 34.17 -7.23
C SER A 511 5.61 34.97 -5.94
N ALA A 512 4.44 35.62 -5.87
CA ALA A 512 3.99 36.39 -4.72
C ALA A 512 3.71 35.50 -3.51
N ARG A 513 3.04 34.36 -3.73
CA ARG A 513 2.74 33.39 -2.67
C ARG A 513 3.98 32.76 -2.04
N HIS A 514 5.00 32.40 -2.83
CA HIS A 514 6.24 31.85 -2.28
C HIS A 514 7.02 32.90 -1.48
N GLU A 515 7.02 34.15 -1.94
CA GLU A 515 7.70 35.24 -1.28
C GLU A 515 6.94 35.70 -0.02
N GLN A 516 5.62 35.70 -0.05
CA GLN A 516 4.74 36.03 1.08
C GLN A 516 4.69 34.92 2.13
N ALA A 517 4.62 33.64 1.74
CA ALA A 517 4.74 32.51 2.67
C ALA A 517 6.16 32.43 3.28
N ARG A 518 7.21 32.78 2.53
CA ARG A 518 8.55 32.98 3.10
C ARG A 518 8.56 34.17 4.05
N ALA A 519 7.96 35.31 3.70
CA ALA A 519 7.93 36.49 4.54
C ALA A 519 7.14 36.25 5.84
N GLU A 520 6.00 35.57 5.80
CA GLU A 520 5.20 35.17 6.97
C GLU A 520 5.93 34.13 7.85
N ALA A 521 6.66 33.19 7.24
CA ALA A 521 7.52 32.25 7.98
C ALA A 521 8.77 32.93 8.56
N GLN A 522 9.24 34.02 7.95
CA GLN A 522 10.40 34.80 8.39
C GLN A 522 10.02 35.84 9.46
N GLU A 523 8.79 36.37 9.45
CA GLU A 523 8.24 37.21 10.54
C GLU A 523 8.10 36.44 11.86
N GLN A 524 8.11 35.12 11.81
CA GLN A 524 8.20 34.25 13.00
C GLN A 524 9.65 33.98 13.46
N ALA A 525 10.67 34.52 12.77
CA ALA A 525 12.08 34.33 13.07
C ALA A 525 12.85 35.66 13.25
N ASP A 526 13.32 35.91 14.47
CA ASP A 526 14.20 36.98 14.97
C ASP A 526 14.27 38.36 14.26
N ASP A 527 13.90 39.39 15.03
CA ASP A 527 13.80 40.83 14.71
C ASP A 527 15.04 41.51 14.08
N LEU A 528 16.20 40.86 14.02
CA LEU A 528 17.47 41.48 13.61
C LEU A 528 17.72 41.46 12.09
N TRP A 529 17.03 40.61 11.33
CA TRP A 529 17.22 40.49 9.86
C TRP A 529 16.18 41.25 9.02
N ALA A 530 15.05 41.63 9.61
CA ALA A 530 13.95 42.33 8.94
C ALA A 530 14.38 43.70 8.36
N GLY A 531 15.29 44.41 9.05
CA GLY A 531 15.73 45.75 8.67
C GLY A 531 16.68 45.82 7.48
N ILE A 532 17.50 44.78 7.25
CA ILE A 532 18.49 44.76 6.16
C ILE A 532 17.87 44.25 4.86
N LEU A 533 16.96 43.26 4.95
CA LEU A 533 16.29 42.67 3.78
C LEU A 533 15.11 43.50 3.26
N GLY A 534 14.55 44.42 4.05
CA GLY A 534 13.52 45.36 3.59
C GLY A 534 13.99 46.30 2.46
N SER A 535 15.31 46.46 2.28
CA SER A 535 15.92 47.35 1.28
C SER A 535 16.11 46.72 -0.12
N LEU A 536 15.83 45.42 -0.28
CA LEU A 536 15.93 44.70 -1.56
C LEU A 536 14.56 44.32 -2.16
N ARG A 537 13.45 44.90 -1.66
CA ARG A 537 12.13 44.68 -2.24
C ARG A 537 12.06 45.28 -3.65
N GLY A 538 12.26 44.44 -4.66
CA GLY A 538 11.59 44.63 -5.96
C GLY A 538 10.07 44.64 -5.73
N SER A 539 9.29 45.17 -6.68
CA SER A 539 7.83 45.13 -6.57
C SER A 539 7.39 43.68 -6.42
N ALA A 540 6.98 43.28 -5.21
CA ALA A 540 6.47 41.95 -4.96
C ALA A 540 5.30 41.73 -5.95
N PRO A 541 5.28 40.62 -6.70
CA PRO A 541 4.18 40.33 -7.59
C PRO A 541 2.88 40.39 -6.79
N ARG A 542 1.83 41.01 -7.34
CA ARG A 542 0.55 41.21 -6.64
C ARG A 542 -0.50 40.30 -7.26
N ALA A 543 -1.41 39.80 -6.44
CA ALA A 543 -2.62 39.19 -6.95
C ALA A 543 -3.37 40.21 -7.82
N ARG A 544 -4.14 39.75 -8.79
CA ARG A 544 -4.92 40.60 -9.71
C ARG A 544 -6.38 40.21 -9.66
N LEU A 545 -7.24 41.18 -9.38
CA LEU A 545 -8.66 41.11 -9.66
C LEU A 545 -8.90 41.64 -11.07
N VAL A 546 -9.20 40.74 -12.00
CA VAL A 546 -9.55 41.09 -13.38
C VAL A 546 -11.06 41.26 -13.48
N LEU A 547 -11.51 42.49 -13.72
CA LEU A 547 -12.91 42.83 -13.90
C LEU A 547 -13.34 42.62 -15.36
N ASN A 548 -14.51 42.01 -15.56
CA ASN A 548 -15.05 41.76 -16.89
C ASN A 548 -15.83 42.98 -17.42
N HIS A 549 -15.23 43.75 -18.31
CA HIS A 549 -15.85 44.91 -18.93
C HIS A 549 -17.13 44.57 -19.72
N LEU A 550 -17.25 43.36 -20.24
CA LEU A 550 -18.46 42.94 -20.97
C LEU A 550 -19.63 42.61 -20.02
N ASN A 551 -19.35 42.34 -18.75
CA ASN A 551 -20.37 41.98 -17.77
C ASN A 551 -21.28 43.20 -17.42
N PRO A 552 -22.62 43.07 -17.50
CA PRO A 552 -23.54 44.18 -17.22
C PRO A 552 -23.50 44.72 -15.79
N LEU A 553 -23.16 43.90 -14.80
CA LEU A 553 -22.99 44.34 -13.41
C LEU A 553 -21.75 45.24 -13.30
N ILE A 554 -20.62 44.84 -13.90
CA ILE A 554 -19.40 45.65 -13.91
C ILE A 554 -19.63 47.00 -14.60
N ARG A 555 -20.34 47.02 -15.75
CA ARG A 555 -20.69 48.28 -16.43
C ARG A 555 -21.53 49.21 -15.57
N ARG A 556 -22.47 48.68 -14.78
CA ARG A 556 -23.28 49.47 -13.85
C ARG A 556 -22.46 50.00 -12.68
N ILE A 557 -21.61 49.16 -12.08
CA ILE A 557 -20.72 49.58 -10.98
C ILE A 557 -19.73 50.66 -11.47
N ALA A 558 -19.20 50.50 -12.68
CA ALA A 558 -18.27 51.46 -13.28
C ALA A 558 -18.90 52.83 -13.59
N SER A 559 -20.23 52.91 -13.65
CA SER A 559 -20.98 54.17 -13.84
C SER A 559 -21.32 54.90 -12.54
N LEU A 560 -20.99 54.32 -11.38
CA LEU A 560 -21.21 54.97 -10.08
C LEU A 560 -20.27 56.19 -9.94
N GLY A 561 -20.77 57.26 -9.32
CA GLY A 561 -19.97 58.45 -9.02
C GLY A 561 -19.38 58.48 -7.61
N ASP A 562 -19.85 57.61 -6.72
CA ASP A 562 -19.43 57.55 -5.32
C ASP A 562 -18.26 56.57 -5.13
N ALA A 563 -17.11 57.09 -4.73
CA ALA A 563 -15.88 56.33 -4.54
C ALA A 563 -15.98 55.29 -3.41
N GLU A 564 -16.72 55.55 -2.33
CA GLU A 564 -16.89 54.59 -1.23
C GLU A 564 -17.77 53.42 -1.65
N LEU A 565 -18.83 53.71 -2.40
CA LEU A 565 -19.71 52.67 -2.95
C LEU A 565 -18.97 51.81 -3.99
N ILE A 566 -18.16 52.43 -4.85
CA ILE A 566 -17.27 51.71 -5.78
C ILE A 566 -16.32 50.78 -5.02
N GLY A 567 -15.69 51.27 -3.95
CA GLY A 567 -14.80 50.47 -3.11
C GLY A 567 -15.52 49.26 -2.50
N THR A 568 -16.68 49.48 -1.89
CA THR A 568 -17.51 48.42 -1.28
C THR A 568 -17.98 47.38 -2.30
N ALA A 569 -18.39 47.82 -3.49
CA ALA A 569 -18.76 46.92 -4.58
C ALA A 569 -17.56 46.11 -5.09
N THR A 570 -16.38 46.73 -5.17
CA THR A 570 -15.12 46.08 -5.58
C THR A 570 -14.70 45.00 -4.57
N GLU A 571 -14.79 45.28 -3.26
CA GLU A 571 -14.53 44.29 -2.21
C GLU A 571 -15.49 43.10 -2.29
N SER A 572 -16.76 43.36 -2.60
CA SER A 572 -17.77 42.32 -2.80
C SER A 572 -17.44 41.44 -4.02
N LEU A 573 -17.01 42.05 -5.13
CA LEU A 573 -16.57 41.32 -6.33
C LEU A 573 -15.31 40.50 -6.07
N TYR A 574 -14.34 41.04 -5.32
CA TYR A 574 -13.16 40.33 -4.88
C TYR A 574 -13.52 39.09 -4.05
N GLY A 575 -14.35 39.26 -3.03
CA GLY A 575 -14.80 38.15 -2.18
C GLY A 575 -15.64 37.12 -2.95
N GLN A 576 -16.49 37.54 -3.88
CA GLN A 576 -17.21 36.64 -4.78
C GLN A 576 -16.25 35.82 -5.65
N ALA A 577 -15.21 36.45 -6.22
CA ALA A 577 -14.20 35.75 -7.02
C ALA A 577 -13.42 34.72 -6.18
N LEU A 578 -13.13 35.02 -4.91
CA LEU A 578 -12.54 34.05 -3.97
C LEU A 578 -13.47 32.87 -3.68
N LEU A 579 -14.78 33.14 -3.49
CA LEU A 579 -15.79 32.11 -3.27
C LEU A 579 -15.98 31.20 -4.49
N MET A 580 -15.98 31.76 -5.69
CA MET A 580 -16.05 31.00 -6.94
C MET A 580 -14.85 30.08 -7.13
N ALA A 581 -13.69 30.44 -6.57
CA ALA A 581 -12.51 29.59 -6.54
C ALA A 581 -12.61 28.40 -5.57
N GLN A 582 -13.66 28.34 -4.75
CA GLN A 582 -13.85 27.39 -3.65
C GLN A 582 -12.64 27.31 -2.69
N ARG A 583 -11.91 28.42 -2.54
CA ARG A 583 -10.80 28.49 -1.59
C ARG A 583 -11.33 28.65 -0.16
N PRO A 584 -10.68 28.03 0.84
CA PRO A 584 -10.96 28.35 2.24
C PRO A 584 -10.72 29.84 2.50
N LEU A 585 -11.76 30.55 2.95
CA LEU A 585 -11.66 31.97 3.28
C LEU A 585 -10.85 32.13 4.57
N ARG A 586 -9.87 33.05 4.59
CA ARG A 586 -9.20 33.43 5.83
C ARG A 586 -10.18 34.24 6.71
N PRO A 587 -9.92 34.36 8.02
CA PRO A 587 -10.72 35.22 8.90
C PRO A 587 -10.82 36.67 8.37
N ALA A 588 -9.73 37.20 7.81
CA ALA A 588 -9.71 38.52 7.18
C ALA A 588 -10.61 38.61 5.93
N ASP A 589 -10.58 37.59 5.06
CA ASP A 589 -11.41 37.55 3.85
C ASP A 589 -12.91 37.44 4.22
N SER A 590 -13.23 36.67 5.27
CA SER A 590 -14.60 36.53 5.78
C SER A 590 -15.12 37.82 6.41
N ALA A 591 -14.28 38.50 7.19
CA ALA A 591 -14.63 39.80 7.77
C ALA A 591 -14.84 40.87 6.69
N LEU A 592 -14.00 40.86 5.65
CA LEU A 592 -14.15 41.74 4.48
C LEU A 592 -15.45 41.48 3.74
N LEU A 593 -15.76 40.22 3.44
CA LEU A 593 -17.02 39.83 2.80
C LEU A 593 -18.24 40.30 3.59
N ASN A 594 -18.22 40.10 4.91
CA ASN A 594 -19.32 40.51 5.78
C ASN A 594 -19.46 42.05 5.83
N ARG A 595 -18.34 42.78 5.96
CA ARG A 595 -18.33 44.24 5.90
C ARG A 595 -18.90 44.77 4.57
N ALA A 596 -18.41 44.22 3.46
CA ALA A 596 -18.84 44.65 2.13
C ALA A 596 -20.33 44.36 1.90
N PHE A 597 -20.81 43.21 2.35
CA PHE A 597 -22.23 42.85 2.31
C PHE A 597 -23.10 43.78 3.17
N ILE A 598 -22.70 44.06 4.41
CA ILE A 598 -23.40 45.00 5.30
C ILE A 598 -23.41 46.41 4.68
N GLY A 599 -22.28 46.88 4.15
CA GLY A 599 -22.21 48.21 3.53
C GLY A 599 -23.11 48.34 2.30
N LEU A 600 -23.25 47.28 1.48
CA LEU A 600 -24.21 47.25 0.38
C LEU A 600 -25.67 47.23 0.86
N LEU A 601 -25.97 46.53 1.96
CA LEU A 601 -27.30 46.53 2.57
C LEU A 601 -27.65 47.90 3.15
N GLU A 602 -26.74 48.52 3.91
CA GLU A 602 -26.93 49.85 4.46
C GLU A 602 -27.22 50.87 3.35
N TRP A 603 -26.47 50.81 2.25
CA TRP A 603 -26.73 51.65 1.09
C TRP A 603 -28.10 51.39 0.47
N ALA A 604 -28.50 50.11 0.32
CA ALA A 604 -29.81 49.74 -0.23
C ALA A 604 -30.97 50.17 0.68
N THR A 605 -30.79 50.18 2.01
CA THR A 605 -31.81 50.56 2.98
C THR A 605 -31.88 52.06 3.25
N ASN A 606 -30.80 52.81 3.02
CA ASN A 606 -30.76 54.26 3.26
C ASN A 606 -31.29 55.10 2.06
N GLY A 607 -31.90 54.44 1.06
CA GLY A 607 -32.32 55.03 -0.21
C GLY A 607 -33.57 55.93 -0.20
N GLU A 608 -34.11 56.34 0.96
CA GLU A 608 -35.27 57.26 1.01
C GLU A 608 -34.95 58.70 1.44
N GLU A 609 -33.77 59.02 1.99
CA GLU A 609 -33.48 60.39 2.49
C GLU A 609 -32.55 61.23 1.60
N GLY A 610 -32.23 60.80 0.37
CA GLY A 610 -31.29 61.58 -0.47
C GLY A 610 -31.31 61.28 -1.97
N ARG A 611 -32.48 61.28 -2.60
CA ARG A 611 -32.60 61.40 -4.07
C ARG A 611 -32.98 62.80 -4.50
#